data_AF-A0A2V5SEK9-F1
#
_entry.id   AF-A0A2V5SEK9-F1
#
_cell.length_a   1.000
_cell.length_b   1.000
_cell.length_c   1.000
_cell.angle_alpha   90.00
_cell.angle_beta   90.00
_cell.angle_gamma   90.00
#
_symmetry.space_group_name_H-M   'P 1'
#
loop_
_entity.id
_entity.type
_entity.pdbx_description
1 polymer ?
#
loop_
_entity_poly.entity_id
_entity_poly.type
_entity_poly.pdbx_seq_one_letter_code
_entity_poly.pdbx_strand_id
1 'polypeptide(L)'
;QKDLTFIPALLPVRVGTKVEFPSLDDTYHNIFSYSPAKRFDLGRYRPDERPVPSQVFDKPGLVTLRCDIHEHMRGLILVLNTPYFVMTDTAGRFRLGGLPAGHYTLRAWIDSR
;
A
#
# COMPACT_ATOMS: atom_id res chain seq x y z
N GLN A 1 7.36 -6.55 -5.49
CA GLN A 1 6.94 -6.44 -6.90
C GLN A 1 7.10 -7.81 -7.53
N LYS A 2 6.19 -8.21 -8.41
CA LYS A 2 6.28 -9.44 -9.20
C LYS A 2 5.54 -9.24 -10.50
N ASP A 3 6.12 -9.70 -11.60
CA ASP A 3 5.58 -9.56 -12.96
C ASP A 3 5.28 -8.08 -13.26
N LEU A 4 6.20 -7.20 -12.87
CA LEU A 4 6.09 -5.74 -13.03
C LEU A 4 4.80 -5.18 -12.41
N THR A 5 4.37 -5.73 -11.28
CA THR A 5 3.15 -5.31 -10.57
C THR A 5 3.40 -5.16 -9.06
N PHE A 6 2.71 -4.20 -8.44
CA PHE A 6 2.62 -4.12 -6.97
C PHE A 6 1.61 -5.15 -6.47
N ILE A 7 2.06 -6.07 -5.61
CA ILE A 7 1.21 -7.11 -5.03
C ILE A 7 1.28 -6.98 -3.50
N PRO A 8 0.14 -6.77 -2.80
CA PRO A 8 -1.18 -6.50 -3.38
C PRO A 8 -1.25 -5.12 -4.06
N ALA A 9 -2.21 -4.94 -4.97
CA ALA A 9 -2.43 -3.66 -5.65
C ALA A 9 -2.99 -2.57 -4.71
N LEU A 10 -3.70 -2.98 -3.66
CA LEU A 10 -4.19 -2.13 -2.57
C LEU A 10 -3.73 -2.75 -1.24
N LEU A 11 -3.04 -1.95 -0.42
CA LEU A 11 -2.59 -2.33 0.90
C LEU A 11 -3.12 -1.34 1.96
N PRO A 12 -4.13 -1.71 2.76
CA PRO A 12 -4.54 -0.89 3.90
C PRO A 12 -3.54 -1.06 5.05
N VAL A 13 -3.12 0.06 5.65
CA VAL A 13 -2.20 0.08 6.79
C VAL A 13 -2.67 1.08 7.84
N ARG A 14 -2.24 0.90 9.08
CA ARG A 14 -2.47 1.91 10.13
C ARG A 14 -1.43 3.03 10.04
N VAL A 15 -1.80 4.24 10.43
CA VAL A 15 -0.84 5.32 10.71
C VAL A 15 0.32 4.81 11.59
N GLY A 16 1.54 5.15 11.22
CA GLY A 16 2.79 4.73 11.87
C GLY A 16 3.38 3.44 11.30
N THR A 17 2.69 2.74 10.40
CA THR A 17 3.20 1.48 9.81
C THR A 17 4.40 1.74 8.91
N LYS A 18 5.48 0.99 9.11
CA LYS A 18 6.60 0.86 8.16
C LYS A 18 6.24 -0.23 7.14
N VAL A 19 6.23 0.12 5.86
CA VAL A 19 6.03 -0.84 4.76
C VAL A 19 7.36 -1.08 4.07
N GLU A 20 7.70 -2.34 3.87
CA GLU A 20 8.88 -2.78 3.13
C GLU A 20 8.47 -3.19 1.71
N PHE A 21 9.35 -2.95 0.74
CA PHE A 21 9.06 -3.14 -0.68
C PHE A 21 10.05 -4.11 -1.34
N PRO A 22 10.01 -5.41 -1.00
CA PRO A 22 10.82 -6.41 -1.67
C PRO A 22 10.40 -6.57 -3.13
N SER A 23 11.36 -6.89 -4.00
CA SER A 23 11.12 -7.25 -5.40
C SER A 23 11.42 -8.73 -5.64
N LEU A 24 10.63 -9.38 -6.49
CA LEU A 24 10.88 -10.71 -7.06
C LEU A 24 11.23 -10.64 -8.56
N ASP A 25 11.24 -9.43 -9.13
CA ASP A 25 11.58 -9.19 -10.52
C ASP A 25 13.10 -9.00 -10.67
N ASP A 26 13.72 -9.59 -11.69
CA ASP A 26 15.17 -9.49 -11.98
C ASP A 26 15.54 -8.18 -12.72
N THR A 27 14.80 -7.11 -12.47
CA THR A 27 15.02 -5.79 -13.05
C THR A 27 15.07 -4.73 -11.95
N TYR A 28 15.56 -3.54 -12.31
CA TYR A 28 15.53 -2.40 -11.41
C TYR A 28 14.11 -1.89 -11.25
N HIS A 29 13.75 -1.60 -10.00
CA HIS A 29 12.54 -0.85 -9.69
C HIS A 29 12.87 0.45 -9.01
N ASN A 30 11.91 1.36 -9.06
CA ASN A 30 11.85 2.53 -8.23
C ASN A 30 10.45 2.61 -7.62
N ILE A 31 10.35 3.14 -6.41
CA ILE A 31 9.06 3.39 -5.78
C ILE A 31 9.04 4.81 -5.28
N PHE A 32 8.07 5.56 -5.77
CA PHE A 32 7.84 6.92 -5.35
C PHE A 32 6.34 7.21 -5.26
N SER A 33 6.04 8.33 -4.61
CA SER A 33 4.70 8.90 -4.53
C SER A 33 4.79 10.42 -4.43
N TYR A 34 3.84 11.10 -5.09
CA TYR A 34 3.57 12.53 -4.90
C TYR A 34 2.26 12.82 -4.15
N SER A 35 1.66 11.79 -3.56
CA SER A 35 0.39 11.91 -2.86
C SER A 35 0.50 12.85 -1.64
N PRO A 36 -0.49 13.72 -1.36
CA PRO A 36 -0.44 14.64 -0.21
C PRO A 36 -0.35 13.96 1.16
N ALA A 37 -0.74 12.69 1.26
CA ALA A 37 -0.60 11.89 2.47
C ALA A 37 0.85 11.42 2.69
N LYS A 38 1.62 11.19 1.62
CA LYS A 38 3.05 10.85 1.71
C LYS A 38 3.76 11.11 0.38
N ARG A 39 4.68 12.08 0.38
CA ARG A 39 5.63 12.31 -0.72
C ARG A 39 6.97 11.66 -0.39
N PHE A 40 7.48 10.80 -1.26
CA PHE A 40 8.76 10.12 -1.10
C PHE A 40 9.25 9.54 -2.42
N ASP A 41 10.53 9.18 -2.46
CA ASP A 41 11.19 8.45 -3.53
C ASP A 41 12.28 7.57 -2.88
N LEU A 42 12.25 6.26 -3.14
CA LEU A 42 13.19 5.28 -2.57
C LEU A 42 14.43 5.06 -3.45
N GLY A 43 14.56 5.76 -4.57
CA GLY A 43 15.62 5.53 -5.55
C GLY A 43 15.44 4.22 -6.31
N ARG A 44 16.41 3.89 -7.17
CA ARG A 44 16.40 2.64 -7.96
C ARG A 44 17.09 1.54 -7.17
N TYR A 45 16.53 0.34 -7.19
CA TYR A 45 17.08 -0.81 -6.45
C TYR A 45 16.82 -2.14 -7.18
N ARG A 46 17.63 -3.16 -6.86
CA ARG A 46 17.50 -4.55 -7.32
C ARG A 46 16.86 -5.45 -6.24
N PRO A 47 16.27 -6.61 -6.59
CA PRO A 47 15.65 -7.53 -5.63
C PRO A 47 16.58 -8.04 -4.49
N ASP A 48 17.87 -8.17 -4.76
CA ASP A 48 18.89 -8.67 -3.83
C ASP A 48 19.50 -7.58 -2.94
N GLU A 49 19.18 -6.31 -3.19
CA GLU A 49 19.72 -5.18 -2.44
C GLU A 49 19.24 -5.19 -0.98
N ARG A 50 20.14 -4.80 -0.06
CA ARG A 50 19.88 -4.77 1.39
C ARG A 50 20.37 -3.44 1.99
N PRO A 51 19.64 -2.85 2.95
CA PRO A 51 18.35 -3.31 3.49
C PRO A 51 17.22 -3.22 2.45
N VAL A 52 16.15 -3.97 2.65
CA VAL A 52 14.96 -3.86 1.77
C VAL A 52 14.43 -2.42 1.85
N PRO A 53 14.20 -1.75 0.70
CA PRO A 53 13.66 -0.40 0.70
C PRO A 53 12.35 -0.33 1.47
N SER A 54 12.18 0.71 2.29
CA SER A 54 11.03 0.83 3.18
C SER A 54 10.62 2.28 3.43
N GLN A 55 9.35 2.48 3.79
CA GLN A 55 8.80 3.80 4.09
C GLN A 55 7.79 3.72 5.24
N VAL A 56 7.86 4.67 6.17
CA VAL A 56 6.86 4.87 7.24
C VAL A 56 5.73 5.77 6.77
N PHE A 57 4.48 5.37 7.05
CA PHE A 57 3.25 6.08 6.67
C PHE A 57 2.57 6.67 7.91
N ASP A 58 2.80 7.95 8.15
CA ASP A 58 2.50 8.70 9.38
C ASP A 58 1.28 9.64 9.28
N LYS A 59 0.68 9.77 8.09
CA LYS A 59 -0.47 10.63 7.85
C LYS A 59 -1.61 9.83 7.18
N PRO A 60 -2.84 9.89 7.70
CA PRO A 60 -3.99 9.26 7.06
C PRO A 60 -4.20 9.75 5.63
N GLY A 61 -4.64 8.85 4.75
CA GLY A 61 -5.00 9.16 3.38
C GLY A 61 -4.57 8.09 2.39
N LEU A 62 -4.97 8.30 1.13
CA LEU A 62 -4.55 7.46 0.02
C LEU A 62 -3.16 7.86 -0.45
N VAL A 63 -2.28 6.86 -0.61
CA VAL A 63 -0.96 7.02 -1.23
C VAL A 63 -0.91 6.18 -2.48
N THR A 64 -0.71 6.84 -3.61
CA THR A 64 -0.51 6.21 -4.90
C THR A 64 0.97 5.96 -5.15
N LEU A 65 1.34 4.70 -5.35
CA LEU A 65 2.68 4.25 -5.71
C LEU A 65 2.85 4.20 -7.23
N ARG A 66 4.06 4.51 -7.67
CA ARG A 66 4.50 4.51 -9.06
C ARG A 66 5.95 3.99 -9.16
N CYS A 67 6.35 3.61 -10.37
CA CYS A 67 7.73 3.28 -10.71
C CYS A 67 8.13 4.04 -11.98
N ASP A 68 9.21 4.83 -11.93
CA ASP A 68 9.65 5.64 -13.07
C ASP A 68 10.22 4.81 -14.23
N ILE A 69 10.62 3.56 -13.96
CA ILE A 69 11.19 2.65 -14.98
C ILE A 69 10.08 1.91 -15.75
N HIS A 70 8.94 1.68 -15.10
CA HIS A 70 7.85 0.85 -15.61
C HIS A 70 6.56 1.62 -15.42
N GLU A 71 6.24 2.50 -16.38
CA GLU A 71 5.19 3.53 -16.24
C GLU A 71 3.80 2.98 -15.92
N HIS A 72 3.52 1.72 -16.28
CA HIS A 72 2.26 1.04 -16.01
C HIS A 72 2.12 0.56 -14.54
N MET A 73 3.22 0.53 -13.78
CA MET A 73 3.19 0.09 -12.39
C MET A 73 2.44 1.09 -11.51
N ARG A 74 1.31 0.64 -10.96
CA ARG A 74 0.49 1.37 -10.01
C ARG A 74 0.11 0.48 -8.83
N GLY A 75 0.25 1.04 -7.63
CA GLY A 75 -0.24 0.44 -6.40
C GLY A 75 -0.81 1.50 -5.47
N LEU A 76 -1.57 1.09 -4.47
CA LEU A 76 -2.21 1.97 -3.51
C LEU A 76 -1.89 1.52 -2.09
N ILE A 77 -1.56 2.47 -1.23
CA ILE A 77 -1.54 2.30 0.22
C ILE A 77 -2.65 3.17 0.81
N LEU A 78 -3.59 2.54 1.53
CA LEU A 78 -4.65 3.26 2.23
C LEU A 78 -4.25 3.38 3.70
N VAL A 79 -3.80 4.57 4.12
CA VAL A 79 -3.36 4.83 5.49
C VAL A 79 -4.56 5.23 6.34
N LEU A 80 -4.88 4.41 7.34
CA LEU A 80 -6.07 4.51 8.17
C LEU A 80 -5.72 4.92 9.60
N ASN A 81 -6.51 5.84 10.17
CA ASN A 81 -6.41 6.24 11.58
C ASN A 81 -7.25 5.37 12.52
N THR A 82 -7.52 4.13 12.12
CA THR A 82 -8.33 3.18 12.88
C THR A 82 -7.68 1.80 12.78
N PRO A 83 -7.70 0.98 13.85
CA PRO A 83 -7.29 -0.41 13.76
C PRO A 83 -8.37 -1.30 13.14
N TYR A 84 -9.60 -0.79 12.96
CA TYR A 84 -10.73 -1.58 12.47
C TYR A 84 -10.86 -1.48 10.95
N PHE A 85 -10.17 -2.36 10.23
CA PHE A 85 -10.32 -2.53 8.79
C PHE A 85 -9.99 -3.97 8.37
N VAL A 86 -10.56 -4.40 7.25
CA VAL A 86 -10.27 -5.68 6.61
C VAL A 86 -10.32 -5.50 5.09
N MET A 87 -9.53 -6.28 4.37
CA MET A 87 -9.77 -6.50 2.94
C MET A 87 -10.83 -7.59 2.78
N THR A 88 -11.72 -7.42 1.82
CA THR A 88 -12.65 -8.48 1.44
C THR A 88 -11.89 -9.66 0.85
N ASP A 89 -12.47 -10.86 0.93
CA ASP A 89 -12.04 -11.96 0.08
C ASP A 89 -12.41 -11.71 -1.39
N THR A 90 -12.03 -12.63 -2.27
CA THR A 90 -12.31 -12.53 -3.72
C THR A 90 -13.81 -12.63 -4.06
N ALA A 91 -14.64 -13.11 -3.14
CA ALA A 91 -16.11 -13.13 -3.26
C ALA A 91 -16.77 -11.90 -2.63
N GLY A 92 -15.98 -10.91 -2.18
CA GLY A 92 -16.48 -9.69 -1.53
C GLY A 92 -16.91 -9.88 -0.07
N ARG A 93 -16.70 -11.05 0.53
CA ARG A 93 -17.09 -11.32 1.92
C ARG A 93 -16.06 -10.70 2.87
N PHE A 94 -16.54 -10.16 3.98
CA PHE A 94 -15.71 -9.63 5.04
C PHE A 94 -16.34 -9.87 6.41
N ARG A 95 -15.51 -9.86 7.45
CA ARG A 95 -15.95 -9.86 8.84
C ARG A 95 -15.08 -8.89 9.61
N LEU A 96 -15.70 -7.84 10.16
CA LEU A 96 -15.02 -6.89 11.05
C LEU A 96 -15.39 -7.25 12.50
N GLY A 97 -14.41 -7.69 13.28
CA GLY A 97 -14.59 -8.11 14.67
C GLY A 97 -13.88 -7.17 15.66
N GLY A 98 -14.19 -7.33 16.95
CA GLY A 98 -13.52 -6.57 18.01
C GLY A 98 -13.92 -5.10 18.13
N LEU A 99 -15.02 -4.69 17.49
CA LEU A 99 -15.56 -3.34 17.68
C LEU A 99 -16.25 -3.24 19.06
N PRO A 100 -16.04 -2.15 19.80
CA PRO A 100 -16.88 -1.80 20.94
C PRO A 100 -18.36 -1.66 20.54
N ALA A 101 -19.27 -1.71 21.52
CA ALA A 101 -20.68 -1.42 21.27
C ALA A 101 -20.84 0.06 20.89
N GLY A 102 -21.59 0.34 19.81
CA GLY A 102 -21.83 1.71 19.35
C GLY A 102 -22.39 1.78 17.93
N HIS A 103 -22.53 3.00 17.43
CA HIS A 103 -22.94 3.28 16.05
C HIS A 103 -21.71 3.63 15.20
N TYR A 104 -21.58 2.98 14.05
CA TYR A 104 -20.44 3.14 13.16
C TYR A 104 -20.90 3.47 11.75
N THR A 105 -20.13 4.29 11.05
CA THR A 105 -20.22 4.42 9.60
C THR A 105 -19.26 3.43 8.96
N LEU A 106 -19.77 2.45 8.23
CA LEU A 106 -18.94 1.58 7.41
C LEU A 106 -18.54 2.33 6.14
N ARG A 107 -17.23 2.33 5.82
CA ARG A 107 -16.71 2.87 4.56
C ARG A 107 -16.13 1.72 3.76
N ALA A 108 -16.54 1.59 2.50
CA ALA A 108 -15.94 0.69 1.54
C ALA A 108 -15.01 1.47 0.62
N TRP A 109 -13.83 0.91 0.35
CA TRP A 109 -12.90 1.42 -0.64
C TRP A 109 -12.75 0.39 -1.74
N ILE A 110 -12.93 0.81 -2.99
CA ILE A 110 -12.72 -0.02 -4.18
C ILE A 110 -11.71 0.74 -5.04
N ASP A 111 -10.64 0.07 -5.45
CA ASP A 111 -9.73 0.66 -6.43
C ASP A 111 -10.44 0.72 -7.79
N SER A 112 -10.67 1.92 -8.29
CA SER A 112 -11.06 2.13 -9.68
C SER A 112 -9.83 1.83 -10.55
N ARG A 113 -9.89 0.72 -11.27
CA ARG A 113 -8.99 0.51 -12.42
C ARG A 113 -9.29 1.54 -13.50
#